data_AF-A0A3C1WTA6-F1
#
_entry.id   AF-A0A3C1WTA6-F1
#
_cell.length_a   1.000
_cell.length_b   1.000
_cell.length_c   1.000
_cell.angle_alpha   90.00
_cell.angle_beta   90.00
_cell.angle_gamma   90.00
#
_symmetry.space_group_name_H-M   'P 1'
#
loop_
_entity.id
_entity.type
_entity.pdbx_description
1 polymer ?
#
loop_
_entity_poly.entity_id
_entity_poly.type
_entity_poly.pdbx_seq_one_letter_code
_entity_poly.pdbx_strand_id
1 'polypeptide(L)'
;MLQFTDDYLTGIPEIDKEHKQLFAMLEQTNKEVLQGADIRTTGMRLLNDLKDYAASHFAHEEAYMESIDDPELPRQRKAHKAFIDRMENTNFIGMPDDTMRQAVTDLLDYMSRWLMHHILGSDTLIGKTQSPFAFTDKYKTGIELVDSEHRKLFDIMGRVNALIHNENLYDRFDEIVELINELKDYTQFHFTDEERLMEEYHYSGLAAQKKAHQGFIDELDKIDLDSVDENQEAYLEDLLEYLLNWLSGHILGMDKKIRDER
;
A
#
# COMPACT_ATOMS: atom_id res chain seq x y z
N MET A 1 28.43 9.96 -5.03
CA MET A 1 27.13 10.01 -5.72
C MET A 1 26.72 8.59 -6.05
N LEU A 2 25.42 8.29 -5.97
CA LEU A 2 24.88 6.97 -6.33
C LEU A 2 25.22 6.62 -7.78
N GLN A 3 25.66 5.38 -8.00
CA GLN A 3 25.76 4.75 -9.31
C GLN A 3 24.71 3.65 -9.39
N PHE A 4 24.16 3.41 -10.57
CA PHE A 4 23.21 2.32 -10.77
C PHE A 4 23.95 0.99 -10.66
N THR A 5 23.53 0.15 -9.73
CA THR A 5 23.96 -1.24 -9.54
C THR A 5 22.80 -2.21 -9.79
N ASP A 6 23.11 -3.50 -9.89
CA ASP A 6 22.09 -4.54 -10.06
C ASP A 6 21.10 -4.63 -8.88
N ASP A 7 21.45 -4.06 -7.72
CA ASP A 7 20.57 -4.00 -6.55
C ASP A 7 19.31 -3.14 -6.79
N TYR A 8 19.35 -2.23 -7.77
CA TYR A 8 18.23 -1.37 -8.14
C TYR A 8 17.33 -1.97 -9.24
N LEU A 9 17.61 -3.20 -9.68
CA LEU A 9 16.78 -3.87 -10.68
C LEU A 9 15.48 -4.38 -10.04
N THR A 10 14.36 -3.89 -10.55
CA THR A 10 13.02 -4.38 -10.19
C THR A 10 12.77 -5.75 -10.84
N GLY A 11 13.37 -5.97 -12.02
CA GLY A 11 13.09 -7.09 -12.91
C GLY A 11 12.04 -6.75 -13.98
N ILE A 12 11.57 -5.51 -14.02
CA ILE A 12 10.60 -4.99 -14.99
C ILE A 12 11.38 -4.16 -16.02
N PRO A 13 11.57 -4.64 -17.27
CA PRO A 13 12.55 -4.06 -18.19
C PRO A 13 12.37 -2.58 -18.52
N GLU A 14 11.13 -2.10 -18.56
CA GLU A 14 10.81 -0.70 -18.84
C GLU A 14 11.16 0.21 -17.66
N ILE A 15 10.73 -0.15 -16.45
CA ILE A 15 11.06 0.55 -15.21
C ILE A 15 12.57 0.55 -14.96
N ASP A 16 13.26 -0.58 -15.15
CA ASP A 16 14.71 -0.68 -15.01
C ASP A 16 15.47 0.22 -16.00
N LYS A 17 14.91 0.41 -17.20
CA LYS A 17 15.48 1.32 -18.21
C LYS A 17 15.31 2.77 -17.77
N GLU A 18 14.15 3.14 -17.23
CA GLU A 18 13.86 4.49 -16.74
C GLU A 18 14.73 4.83 -15.52
N HIS A 19 14.89 3.92 -14.56
CA HIS A 19 15.82 4.08 -13.44
C HIS A 19 17.24 4.35 -13.94
N LYS A 20 17.74 3.58 -14.91
CA LYS A 20 19.07 3.82 -15.50
C LYS A 20 19.20 5.21 -16.12
N GLN A 21 18.15 5.71 -16.76
CA GLN A 21 18.13 7.07 -17.33
C GLN A 21 18.20 8.14 -16.23
N LEU A 22 17.45 7.98 -15.14
CA LEU A 22 17.50 8.91 -14.00
C LEU A 22 18.89 8.94 -13.35
N PHE A 23 19.48 7.78 -13.08
CA PHE A 23 20.83 7.72 -12.51
C PHE A 23 21.87 8.38 -13.42
N ALA A 24 21.79 8.15 -14.73
CA ALA A 24 22.70 8.78 -15.69
C ALA A 24 22.54 10.32 -15.70
N MET A 25 21.30 10.83 -15.62
CA MET A 25 21.00 12.26 -15.52
C MET A 25 21.60 12.88 -14.24
N LEU A 26 21.45 12.21 -13.09
CA LEU A 26 22.00 12.67 -11.82
C LEU A 26 23.53 12.66 -11.81
N GLU A 27 24.15 11.58 -12.32
CA GLU A 27 25.60 11.46 -12.43
C GLU A 27 26.19 12.55 -13.34
N GLN A 28 25.57 12.77 -14.49
CA GLN A 28 25.97 13.82 -15.43
C GLN A 28 25.84 15.22 -14.81
N THR A 29 24.73 15.50 -14.12
CA THR A 29 24.52 16.79 -13.44
C THR A 29 25.59 17.05 -12.38
N ASN A 30 25.89 16.05 -11.57
CA ASN A 30 26.93 16.18 -10.54
C ASN A 30 28.32 16.39 -11.12
N LYS A 31 28.65 15.69 -12.21
CA LYS A 31 29.91 15.89 -12.93
C LYS A 31 30.03 17.34 -13.40
N GLU A 32 28.97 17.93 -13.95
CA GLU A 32 28.95 19.33 -14.35
C GLU A 32 29.14 20.29 -13.16
N VAL A 33 28.46 20.04 -12.03
CA VAL A 33 28.62 20.83 -10.79
C VAL A 33 30.07 20.81 -10.30
N LEU A 34 30.71 19.63 -10.30
CA LEU A 34 32.09 19.42 -9.88
C LEU A 34 33.12 20.04 -10.85
N GLN A 35 32.80 20.07 -12.15
CA GLN A 35 33.64 20.66 -13.19
C GLN A 35 33.50 22.19 -13.30
N GLY A 36 32.65 22.79 -12.47
CA GLY A 36 32.46 24.24 -12.45
C GLY A 36 31.59 24.77 -13.60
N ALA A 37 30.66 23.95 -14.11
CA ALA A 37 29.64 24.42 -15.04
C ALA A 37 28.77 25.54 -14.43
N ASP A 38 28.05 26.26 -15.29
CA ASP A 38 27.11 27.30 -14.85
C ASP A 38 26.02 26.70 -13.96
N ILE A 39 26.08 27.02 -12.67
CA ILE A 39 25.27 26.36 -11.65
C ILE A 39 23.79 26.65 -11.79
N ARG A 40 23.45 27.84 -12.30
CA ARG A 40 22.07 28.26 -12.52
C ARG A 40 21.43 27.45 -13.63
N THR A 41 22.09 27.36 -14.78
CA THR A 41 21.64 26.56 -15.92
C THR A 41 21.56 25.09 -15.53
N THR A 42 22.59 24.57 -14.85
CA THR A 42 22.66 23.18 -14.39
C THR A 42 21.50 22.84 -13.44
N GLY A 43 21.25 23.69 -12.43
CA GLY A 43 20.18 23.48 -11.45
C GLY A 43 18.77 23.59 -12.04
N MET A 44 18.53 24.58 -12.90
CA MET A 44 17.24 24.74 -13.57
C MET A 44 16.94 23.56 -14.51
N ARG A 45 17.95 23.09 -15.25
CA ARG A 45 17.83 21.90 -16.11
C ARG A 45 17.51 20.66 -15.26
N LEU A 46 18.30 20.40 -14.20
CA LEU A 46 18.06 19.28 -13.30
C LEU A 46 16.62 19.28 -12.76
N LEU A 47 16.14 20.42 -12.27
CA LEU A 47 14.79 20.51 -11.71
C LEU A 47 13.71 20.21 -12.76
N ASN A 48 13.85 20.74 -13.97
CA ASN A 48 12.90 20.47 -15.05
C ASN A 48 12.95 19.00 -15.49
N ASP A 49 14.15 18.45 -15.67
CA ASP A 49 14.33 17.05 -16.08
C ASP A 49 13.75 16.09 -15.02
N LEU A 50 13.86 16.41 -13.72
CA LEU A 50 13.24 15.63 -12.64
C LEU A 50 11.71 15.71 -12.65
N LYS A 51 11.12 16.86 -12.98
CA LYS A 51 9.67 17.01 -13.12
C LYS A 51 9.14 16.20 -14.30
N ASP A 52 9.82 16.29 -15.45
CA ASP A 52 9.45 15.54 -16.64
C ASP A 52 9.61 14.03 -16.43
N TYR A 53 10.70 13.61 -15.78
CA TYR A 53 10.91 12.22 -15.39
C TYR A 53 9.81 11.73 -14.47
N ALA A 54 9.52 12.44 -13.38
CA ALA A 54 8.48 12.05 -12.42
C ALA A 54 7.11 11.90 -13.08
N ALA A 55 6.74 12.83 -13.97
CA ALA A 55 5.45 12.78 -14.67
C ALA A 55 5.31 11.54 -15.57
N SER A 56 6.38 11.11 -16.25
CA SER A 56 6.34 9.96 -17.15
C SER A 56 6.53 8.62 -16.41
N HIS A 57 7.58 8.53 -15.60
CA HIS A 57 8.00 7.29 -14.97
C HIS A 57 6.97 6.80 -13.95
N PHE A 58 6.50 7.68 -13.06
CA PHE A 58 5.49 7.29 -12.07
C PHE A 58 4.19 6.85 -12.74
N ALA A 59 3.81 7.48 -13.86
CA ALA A 59 2.63 7.05 -14.61
C ALA A 59 2.80 5.64 -15.21
N HIS A 60 3.98 5.31 -15.75
CA HIS A 60 4.27 3.98 -16.26
C HIS A 60 4.32 2.92 -15.15
N GLU A 61 4.97 3.23 -14.03
CA GLU A 61 5.09 2.34 -12.89
C GLU A 61 3.73 2.07 -12.24
N GLU A 62 2.96 3.11 -11.96
CA GLU A 62 1.63 2.98 -11.36
C GLU A 62 0.69 2.21 -12.28
N ALA A 63 0.75 2.43 -13.60
CA ALA A 63 -0.05 1.65 -14.56
C ALA A 63 0.37 0.17 -14.57
N TYR A 64 1.66 -0.13 -14.45
CA TYR A 64 2.14 -1.50 -14.33
C TYR A 64 1.63 -2.16 -13.04
N MET A 65 1.80 -1.48 -11.90
CA MET A 65 1.33 -1.94 -10.59
C MET A 65 -0.19 -2.16 -10.57
N GLU A 66 -0.95 -1.26 -11.18
CA GLU A 66 -2.41 -1.40 -11.33
C GLU A 66 -2.77 -2.61 -12.19
N SER A 67 -2.01 -2.90 -13.25
CA SER A 67 -2.26 -4.05 -14.13
C SER A 67 -2.04 -5.42 -13.47
N ILE A 68 -1.31 -5.46 -12.36
CA ILE A 68 -1.04 -6.69 -11.60
C ILE A 68 -1.72 -6.70 -10.23
N ASP A 69 -2.62 -5.74 -9.98
CA ASP A 69 -3.28 -5.53 -8.68
C ASP A 69 -2.28 -5.48 -7.52
N ASP A 70 -1.17 -4.76 -7.69
CA ASP A 70 -0.10 -4.69 -6.70
C ASP A 70 -0.60 -4.04 -5.40
N PRO A 71 -0.53 -4.73 -4.25
CA PRO A 71 -1.06 -4.22 -2.99
C PRO A 71 -0.31 -3.00 -2.45
N GLU A 72 0.92 -2.74 -2.91
CA GLU A 72 1.71 -1.59 -2.47
C GLU A 72 1.41 -0.33 -3.29
N LEU A 73 0.60 -0.41 -4.35
CA LEU A 73 0.29 0.72 -5.23
C LEU A 73 -0.19 1.97 -4.47
N PRO A 74 -1.07 1.88 -3.45
CA PRO A 74 -1.44 3.05 -2.67
C PRO A 74 -0.27 3.74 -1.97
N ARG A 75 0.59 2.97 -1.32
CA ARG A 75 1.77 3.49 -0.63
C ARG A 75 2.74 4.12 -1.64
N GLN A 76 2.87 3.49 -2.81
CA GLN A 76 3.68 3.99 -3.92
C GLN A 76 3.19 5.35 -4.42
N ARG A 77 1.88 5.48 -4.72
CA ARG A 77 1.23 6.74 -5.14
C ARG A 77 1.45 7.86 -4.14
N LYS A 78 1.32 7.58 -2.84
CA LYS A 78 1.60 8.55 -1.77
C LYS A 78 3.05 9.04 -1.78
N ALA A 79 4.00 8.14 -2.00
CA ALA A 79 5.42 8.49 -2.11
C ALA A 79 5.72 9.32 -3.38
N HIS A 80 5.14 8.95 -4.53
CA HIS A 80 5.25 9.68 -5.79
C HIS A 80 4.66 11.09 -5.67
N LYS A 81 3.47 11.21 -5.10
CA LYS A 81 2.82 12.50 -4.83
C LYS A 81 3.70 13.41 -3.98
N ALA A 82 4.25 12.89 -2.88
CA ALA A 82 5.16 13.66 -2.02
C ALA A 82 6.44 14.11 -2.75
N PHE A 83 6.96 13.29 -3.67
CA PHE A 83 8.09 13.66 -4.53
C PHE A 83 7.71 14.78 -5.51
N ILE A 84 6.58 14.64 -6.21
CA ILE A 84 6.07 15.65 -7.14
C ILE A 84 5.85 16.98 -6.43
N ASP A 85 5.16 16.97 -5.28
CA ASP A 85 4.91 18.16 -4.47
C ASP A 85 6.25 18.80 -4.03
N ARG A 86 7.28 18.01 -3.72
CA ARG A 86 8.63 18.53 -3.41
C ARG A 86 9.29 19.20 -4.61
N MET A 87 9.18 18.62 -5.81
CA MET A 87 9.73 19.20 -7.04
C MET A 87 9.00 20.49 -7.42
N GLU A 88 7.67 20.52 -7.30
CA GLU A 88 6.86 21.69 -7.60
C GLU A 88 7.14 22.86 -6.64
N ASN A 89 7.37 22.57 -5.36
CA ASN A 89 7.71 23.58 -4.36
C ASN A 89 9.18 24.01 -4.36
N THR A 90 10.04 23.38 -5.17
CA THR A 90 11.44 23.78 -5.33
C THR A 90 11.55 24.92 -6.34
N ASN A 91 12.15 26.05 -5.95
CA ASN A 91 12.31 27.22 -6.83
C ASN A 91 13.71 27.83 -6.72
N PHE A 92 14.38 27.94 -7.87
CA PHE A 92 15.72 28.54 -8.00
C PHE A 92 15.70 29.95 -8.60
N ILE A 93 14.54 30.45 -9.02
CA ILE A 93 14.40 31.77 -9.65
C ILE A 93 14.76 32.86 -8.64
N GLY A 94 15.67 33.76 -9.03
CA GLY A 94 16.09 34.89 -8.21
C GLY A 94 17.06 34.55 -7.07
N MET A 95 17.46 33.28 -6.91
CA MET A 95 18.47 32.90 -5.91
C MET A 95 19.85 33.49 -6.26
N PRO A 96 20.60 34.06 -5.30
CA PRO A 96 22.00 34.43 -5.46
C PRO A 96 22.92 33.25 -5.83
N ASP A 97 23.98 33.48 -6.62
CA ASP A 97 24.85 32.41 -7.14
C ASP A 97 25.59 31.61 -6.06
N ASP A 98 25.95 32.26 -4.95
CA ASP A 98 26.58 31.64 -3.78
C ASP A 98 25.62 30.66 -3.07
N THR A 99 24.33 30.98 -3.02
CA THR A 99 23.28 30.08 -2.47
C THR A 99 22.84 29.01 -3.47
N MET A 100 22.88 29.29 -4.77
CA MET A 100 22.43 28.40 -5.84
C MET A 100 23.20 27.08 -5.84
N ARG A 101 24.53 27.13 -5.63
CA ARG A 101 25.35 25.91 -5.56
C ARG A 101 24.96 24.99 -4.42
N GLN A 102 24.70 25.55 -3.24
CA GLN A 102 24.27 24.76 -2.10
C GLN A 102 22.90 24.13 -2.39
N ALA A 103 21.95 24.90 -2.91
CA ALA A 103 20.60 24.41 -3.22
C ALA A 103 20.60 23.26 -4.25
N VAL A 104 21.41 23.35 -5.30
CA VAL A 104 21.58 22.26 -6.28
C VAL A 104 22.24 21.02 -5.64
N THR A 105 23.22 21.23 -4.78
CA THR A 105 23.88 20.13 -4.05
C THR A 105 22.90 19.43 -3.10
N ASP A 106 22.08 20.20 -2.39
CA ASP A 106 21.04 19.68 -1.50
C ASP A 106 19.97 18.89 -2.27
N LEU A 107 19.60 19.36 -3.46
CA LEU A 107 18.69 18.62 -4.35
C LEU A 107 19.31 17.28 -4.79
N LEU A 108 20.59 17.25 -5.16
CA LEU A 108 21.29 16.01 -5.52
C LEU A 108 21.42 15.03 -4.33
N ASP A 109 21.65 15.53 -3.11
CA ASP A 109 21.67 14.70 -1.89
C ASP A 109 20.28 14.15 -1.57
N TYR A 110 19.24 14.99 -1.69
CA TYR A 110 17.85 14.55 -1.57
C TYR A 110 17.54 13.43 -2.56
N MET A 111 17.85 13.62 -3.85
CA MET A 111 17.64 12.60 -4.88
C MET A 111 18.36 11.29 -4.55
N SER A 112 19.61 11.38 -4.08
CA SER A 112 20.41 10.21 -3.70
C SER A 112 19.74 9.42 -2.57
N ARG A 113 19.23 10.10 -1.54
CA ARG A 113 18.54 9.46 -0.40
C ARG A 113 17.18 8.91 -0.80
N TRP A 114 16.40 9.70 -1.52
CA TRP A 114 15.06 9.33 -1.93
C TRP A 114 15.08 8.09 -2.82
N LEU A 115 15.96 8.05 -3.84
CA LEU A 115 16.08 6.89 -4.74
C LEU A 115 16.52 5.62 -4.01
N MET A 116 17.48 5.74 -3.09
CA MET A 116 17.92 4.59 -2.30
C MET A 116 16.76 4.01 -1.47
N HIS A 117 15.97 4.87 -0.83
CA HIS A 117 14.84 4.43 -0.02
C HIS A 117 13.69 3.90 -0.89
N HIS A 118 13.37 4.59 -1.98
CA HIS A 118 12.23 4.27 -2.83
C HIS A 118 12.49 3.02 -3.67
N ILE A 119 13.57 2.97 -4.45
CA ILE A 119 13.82 1.81 -5.33
C ILE A 119 14.06 0.54 -4.50
N LEU A 120 14.93 0.60 -3.49
CA LEU A 120 15.25 -0.58 -2.69
C LEU A 120 14.14 -0.98 -1.70
N GLY A 121 13.38 0.01 -1.21
CA GLY A 121 12.33 -0.22 -0.21
C GLY A 121 10.92 -0.37 -0.80
N SER A 122 10.75 -0.12 -2.10
CA SER A 122 9.45 -0.03 -2.76
C SER A 122 9.50 -0.72 -4.14
N ASP A 123 10.21 -0.17 -5.11
CA ASP A 123 10.06 -0.55 -6.52
C ASP A 123 10.58 -1.97 -6.78
N THR A 124 11.64 -2.36 -6.08
CA THR A 124 12.19 -3.72 -6.12
C THR A 124 11.23 -4.76 -5.51
N LEU A 125 10.19 -4.35 -4.78
CA LEU A 125 9.16 -5.22 -4.21
C LEU A 125 7.91 -5.34 -5.10
N ILE A 126 7.83 -4.57 -6.19
CA ILE A 126 6.70 -4.64 -7.12
C ILE A 126 6.52 -6.09 -7.63
N GLY A 127 5.29 -6.58 -7.53
CA GLY A 127 4.87 -7.94 -7.89
C GLY A 127 5.40 -9.04 -6.97
N LYS A 128 6.05 -8.69 -5.85
CA LYS A 128 6.64 -9.64 -4.90
C LYS A 128 5.93 -9.64 -3.54
N THR A 129 5.09 -8.64 -3.27
CA THR A 129 4.24 -8.56 -2.08
C THR A 129 2.90 -9.25 -2.36
N GLN A 130 2.41 -10.00 -1.38
CA GLN A 130 1.04 -10.52 -1.43
C GLN A 130 0.15 -9.56 -0.68
N SER A 131 -1.05 -9.31 -1.22
CA SER A 131 -2.03 -8.48 -0.53
C SER A 131 -2.27 -9.05 0.87
N PRO A 132 -2.23 -8.22 1.92
CA PRO A 132 -2.55 -8.66 3.28
C PRO A 132 -4.00 -9.19 3.36
N PHE A 133 -4.86 -8.75 2.44
CA PHE A 133 -6.25 -9.18 2.29
C PHE A 133 -6.41 -10.41 1.37
N ALA A 134 -5.33 -11.07 0.94
CA ALA A 134 -5.42 -12.29 0.15
C ALA A 134 -5.64 -13.53 1.03
N PHE A 135 -6.71 -14.29 0.75
CA PHE A 135 -6.85 -15.63 1.30
C PHE A 135 -5.83 -16.58 0.66
N THR A 136 -4.89 -17.07 1.46
CA THR A 136 -3.79 -17.95 1.04
C THR A 136 -3.88 -19.30 1.74
N ASP A 137 -3.08 -20.28 1.31
CA ASP A 137 -3.05 -21.63 1.89
C ASP A 137 -2.83 -21.64 3.41
N LYS A 138 -2.20 -20.60 3.98
CA LYS A 138 -2.00 -20.47 5.42
C LYS A 138 -3.32 -20.44 6.20
N TYR A 139 -4.38 -19.88 5.61
CA TYR A 139 -5.70 -19.71 6.21
C TYR A 139 -6.66 -20.89 5.96
N LYS A 140 -6.28 -21.88 5.13
CA LYS A 140 -7.14 -23.05 4.89
C LYS A 140 -7.31 -23.87 6.16
N THR A 141 -8.56 -24.08 6.54
CA THR A 141 -9.00 -25.00 7.60
C THR A 141 -9.13 -26.43 7.05
N GLY A 142 -9.35 -26.56 5.73
CA GLY A 142 -9.64 -27.83 5.07
C GLY A 142 -11.12 -28.23 5.18
N ILE A 143 -11.98 -27.32 5.63
CA ILE A 143 -13.44 -27.43 5.59
C ILE A 143 -13.90 -26.49 4.48
N GLU A 144 -14.43 -27.04 3.38
CA GLU A 144 -14.71 -26.25 2.17
C GLU A 144 -15.71 -25.10 2.42
N LEU A 145 -16.74 -25.33 3.25
CA LEU A 145 -17.71 -24.31 3.63
C LEU A 145 -17.01 -23.09 4.27
N VAL A 146 -16.29 -23.34 5.36
CA VAL A 146 -15.55 -22.33 6.12
C VAL A 146 -14.49 -21.65 5.25
N ASP A 147 -13.73 -22.41 4.46
CA ASP A 147 -12.70 -21.86 3.58
C ASP A 147 -13.29 -20.97 2.48
N SER A 148 -14.52 -21.25 2.00
CA SER A 148 -15.21 -20.42 1.02
C SER A 148 -15.73 -19.11 1.61
N GLU A 149 -16.19 -19.14 2.86
CA GLU A 149 -16.66 -17.96 3.59
C GLU A 149 -15.49 -17.05 4.00
N HIS A 150 -14.38 -17.63 4.47
CA HIS A 150 -13.15 -16.87 4.71
C HIS A 150 -12.69 -16.15 3.44
N ARG A 151 -12.68 -16.83 2.28
CA ARG A 151 -12.33 -16.18 1.01
C ARG A 151 -13.18 -14.94 0.75
N LYS A 152 -14.48 -15.01 1.02
CA LYS A 152 -15.39 -13.88 0.83
C LYS A 152 -15.17 -12.76 1.85
N LEU A 153 -14.87 -13.07 3.12
CA LEU A 153 -14.49 -12.05 4.11
C LEU A 153 -13.21 -11.30 3.70
N PHE A 154 -12.19 -12.03 3.27
CA PHE A 154 -10.94 -11.45 2.74
C PHE A 154 -11.18 -10.57 1.50
N ASP A 155 -12.05 -11.03 0.58
CA ASP A 155 -12.47 -10.26 -0.61
C ASP A 155 -13.17 -8.94 -0.25
N ILE A 156 -14.13 -8.97 0.68
CA ILE A 156 -14.83 -7.75 1.13
C ILE A 156 -13.82 -6.74 1.72
N MET A 157 -12.93 -7.19 2.62
CA MET A 157 -11.90 -6.31 3.19
C MET A 157 -10.94 -5.76 2.12
N GLY A 158 -10.57 -6.56 1.13
CA GLY A 158 -9.74 -6.11 0.00
C GLY A 158 -10.41 -5.03 -0.83
N ARG A 159 -11.73 -5.14 -1.08
CA ARG A 159 -12.53 -4.12 -1.77
C ARG A 159 -12.63 -2.82 -0.97
N VAL A 160 -12.83 -2.91 0.35
CA VAL A 160 -12.81 -1.73 1.25
C VAL A 160 -11.45 -1.04 1.16
N ASN A 161 -10.36 -1.80 1.25
CA ASN A 161 -9.00 -1.26 1.15
C ASN A 161 -8.77 -0.53 -0.18
N ALA A 162 -9.21 -1.11 -1.29
CA ALA A 162 -9.07 -0.50 -2.60
C ALA A 162 -9.83 0.84 -2.71
N LEU A 163 -11.03 0.94 -2.13
CA LEU A 163 -11.81 2.19 -2.15
C LEU A 163 -11.18 3.29 -1.28
N ILE A 164 -10.68 2.95 -0.09
CA ILE A 164 -10.00 3.91 0.79
C ILE A 164 -8.90 4.65 0.02
N HIS A 165 -8.10 3.90 -0.73
CA HIS A 165 -6.92 4.41 -1.42
C HIS A 165 -7.16 4.93 -2.85
N ASN A 166 -8.41 4.96 -3.33
CA ASN A 166 -8.71 5.41 -4.68
C ASN A 166 -8.93 6.93 -4.75
N GLU A 167 -7.86 7.72 -4.93
CA GLU A 167 -7.90 9.20 -4.96
C GLU A 167 -8.89 9.84 -5.97
N ASN A 168 -9.36 9.08 -6.98
CA ASN A 168 -10.17 9.62 -8.08
C ASN A 168 -11.68 9.66 -7.84
N LEU A 169 -12.18 9.10 -6.72
CA LEU A 169 -13.60 9.07 -6.41
C LEU A 169 -13.97 10.20 -5.45
N TYR A 170 -14.61 11.24 -5.98
CA TYR A 170 -15.44 12.16 -5.20
C TYR A 170 -16.69 11.36 -4.79
N ASP A 171 -16.99 11.28 -3.49
CA ASP A 171 -18.16 10.58 -2.92
C ASP A 171 -18.04 9.04 -2.71
N ARG A 172 -16.82 8.53 -2.44
CA ARG A 172 -16.58 7.10 -2.15
C ARG A 172 -17.10 6.61 -0.80
N PHE A 173 -17.53 7.53 0.08
CA PHE A 173 -17.84 7.19 1.47
C PHE A 173 -19.09 6.31 1.56
N ASP A 174 -20.12 6.60 0.76
CA ASP A 174 -21.32 5.79 0.68
C ASP A 174 -21.00 4.34 0.26
N GLU A 175 -20.13 4.15 -0.74
CA GLU A 175 -19.69 2.83 -1.17
C GLU A 175 -18.90 2.08 -0.07
N ILE A 176 -18.06 2.81 0.68
CA ILE A 176 -17.33 2.22 1.82
C ILE A 176 -18.31 1.79 2.92
N VAL A 177 -19.29 2.64 3.25
CA VAL A 177 -20.33 2.32 4.23
C VAL A 177 -21.11 1.06 3.81
N GLU A 178 -21.48 0.96 2.54
CA GLU A 178 -22.13 -0.24 2.00
C GLU A 178 -21.26 -1.50 2.16
N LEU A 179 -19.96 -1.43 1.85
CA LEU A 179 -19.05 -2.56 2.01
C LEU A 179 -18.80 -2.94 3.48
N ILE A 180 -18.73 -1.97 4.39
CA ILE A 180 -18.59 -2.26 5.82
C ILE A 180 -19.87 -2.94 6.34
N ASN A 181 -21.04 -2.51 5.89
CA ASN A 181 -22.29 -3.21 6.22
C ASN A 181 -22.33 -4.61 5.61
N GLU A 182 -21.88 -4.80 4.36
CA GLU A 182 -21.69 -6.13 3.75
C GLU A 182 -20.77 -7.01 4.62
N LEU A 183 -19.66 -6.45 5.13
CA LEU A 183 -18.72 -7.16 5.98
C LEU A 183 -19.36 -7.59 7.31
N LYS A 184 -20.12 -6.70 7.96
CA LYS A 184 -20.82 -7.00 9.22
C LYS A 184 -21.82 -8.14 9.04
N ASP A 185 -22.69 -8.01 8.04
CA ASP A 185 -23.72 -9.02 7.73
C ASP A 185 -23.09 -10.37 7.38
N TYR A 186 -22.03 -10.37 6.55
CA TYR A 186 -21.37 -11.59 6.12
C TYR A 186 -20.58 -12.26 7.25
N THR A 187 -20.02 -11.48 8.18
CA THR A 187 -19.36 -11.99 9.39
C THR A 187 -20.35 -12.74 10.27
N GLN A 188 -21.53 -12.15 10.51
CA GLN A 188 -22.58 -12.79 11.30
C GLN A 188 -23.10 -14.07 10.63
N PHE A 189 -23.26 -14.04 9.31
CA PHE A 189 -23.61 -15.21 8.51
C PHE A 189 -22.59 -16.34 8.68
N HIS A 190 -21.30 -16.04 8.46
CA HIS A 190 -20.20 -16.99 8.58
C HIS A 190 -20.13 -17.64 9.97
N PHE A 191 -20.17 -16.84 11.04
CA PHE A 191 -20.15 -17.38 12.40
C PHE A 191 -21.34 -18.28 12.69
N THR A 192 -22.53 -17.94 12.18
CA THR A 192 -23.72 -18.78 12.35
C THR A 192 -23.54 -20.15 11.68
N ASP A 193 -22.99 -20.18 10.46
CA ASP A 193 -22.75 -21.42 9.73
C ASP A 193 -21.63 -22.26 10.37
N GLU A 194 -20.54 -21.63 10.82
CA GLU A 194 -19.45 -22.31 11.51
C GLU A 194 -19.92 -22.90 12.86
N GLU A 195 -20.69 -22.13 13.64
CA GLU A 195 -21.24 -22.61 14.91
C GLU A 195 -22.18 -23.80 14.74
N ARG A 196 -23.05 -23.74 13.72
CA ARG A 196 -23.92 -24.87 13.37
C ARG A 196 -23.11 -26.09 12.97
N LEU A 197 -22.06 -25.91 12.19
CA LEU A 197 -21.14 -26.98 11.81
C LEU A 197 -20.46 -27.62 13.03
N MET A 198 -19.98 -26.79 13.96
CA MET A 198 -19.36 -27.23 15.20
C MET A 198 -20.33 -27.97 16.13
N GLU A 199 -21.61 -27.56 16.17
CA GLU A 199 -22.68 -28.28 16.88
C GLU A 199 -22.90 -29.67 16.28
N GLU A 200 -22.94 -29.78 14.94
CA GLU A 200 -23.07 -31.05 14.22
C GLU A 200 -21.89 -32.00 14.47
N TYR A 201 -20.68 -31.46 14.66
CA TYR A 201 -19.49 -32.27 14.97
C TYR A 201 -19.30 -32.55 16.47
N HIS A 202 -20.15 -31.99 17.33
CA HIS A 202 -19.96 -32.02 18.78
C HIS A 202 -18.58 -31.50 19.21
N TYR A 203 -18.11 -30.45 18.54
CA TYR A 203 -16.79 -29.86 18.78
C TYR A 203 -16.66 -29.34 20.22
N SER A 204 -15.60 -29.76 20.92
CA SER A 204 -15.43 -29.48 22.34
C SER A 204 -15.19 -27.99 22.64
N GLY A 205 -14.59 -27.28 21.67
CA GLY A 205 -14.27 -25.86 21.76
C GLY A 205 -15.42 -24.90 21.43
N LEU A 206 -16.63 -25.39 21.12
CA LEU A 206 -17.75 -24.56 20.65
C LEU A 206 -18.05 -23.36 21.56
N ALA A 207 -18.08 -23.58 22.88
CA ALA A 207 -18.40 -22.51 23.84
C ALA A 207 -17.36 -21.38 23.83
N ALA A 208 -16.07 -21.71 23.61
CA ALA A 208 -15.02 -20.72 23.48
C ALA A 208 -15.12 -19.99 22.13
N GLN A 209 -15.48 -20.70 21.06
CA GLN A 209 -15.69 -20.11 19.73
C GLN A 209 -16.81 -19.08 19.73
N LYS A 210 -18.02 -19.47 20.19
CA LYS A 210 -19.18 -18.56 20.31
C LYS A 210 -18.86 -17.28 21.10
N LYS A 211 -18.04 -17.40 22.14
CA LYS A 211 -17.62 -16.24 22.94
C LYS A 211 -16.70 -15.30 22.15
N ALA A 212 -15.78 -15.85 21.37
CA ALA A 212 -14.90 -15.05 20.52
C ALA A 212 -15.70 -14.35 19.40
N HIS A 213 -16.60 -15.08 18.74
CA HIS A 213 -17.50 -14.55 17.72
C HIS A 213 -18.37 -13.41 18.26
N GLN A 214 -19.05 -13.62 19.39
CA GLN A 214 -19.88 -12.60 20.00
C GLN A 214 -19.08 -11.35 20.36
N GLY A 215 -17.89 -11.53 20.93
CA GLY A 215 -17.01 -10.40 21.26
C GLY A 215 -16.60 -9.60 20.02
N PHE A 216 -16.41 -10.24 18.88
CA PHE A 216 -16.11 -9.55 17.62
C PHE A 216 -17.33 -8.82 17.06
N ILE A 217 -18.51 -9.45 17.06
CA ILE A 217 -19.76 -8.79 16.68
C ILE A 217 -20.00 -7.54 17.54
N ASP A 218 -19.79 -7.63 18.85
CA ASP A 218 -19.94 -6.49 19.75
C ASP A 218 -18.99 -5.32 19.41
N GLU A 219 -17.79 -5.59 18.90
CA GLU A 219 -16.86 -4.55 18.41
C GLU A 219 -17.31 -3.99 17.05
N LEU A 220 -17.81 -4.85 16.15
CA LEU A 220 -18.36 -4.41 14.86
C LEU A 220 -19.57 -3.48 15.03
N ASP A 221 -20.42 -3.74 16.02
CA ASP A 221 -21.59 -2.91 16.33
C ASP A 221 -21.22 -1.52 16.86
N LYS A 222 -20.00 -1.33 17.38
CA LYS A 222 -19.50 -0.02 17.80
C LYS A 222 -18.97 0.83 16.65
N ILE A 223 -18.78 0.24 15.47
CA ILE A 223 -18.33 0.97 14.29
C ILE A 223 -19.46 1.92 13.88
N ASP A 224 -19.22 3.20 14.11
CA ASP A 224 -20.08 4.31 13.73
C ASP A 224 -19.40 5.09 12.61
N LEU A 225 -19.87 4.87 11.38
CA LEU A 225 -19.33 5.55 10.19
C LEU A 225 -19.96 6.93 10.01
N ASP A 226 -21.11 7.21 10.62
CA ASP A 226 -21.82 8.48 10.44
C ASP A 226 -21.19 9.64 11.25
N SER A 227 -20.37 9.33 12.27
CA SER A 227 -19.76 10.33 13.15
C SER A 227 -18.30 10.69 12.81
N VAL A 228 -17.71 10.06 11.80
CA VAL A 228 -16.31 10.31 11.41
C VAL A 228 -16.27 11.44 10.38
N ASP A 229 -16.15 12.69 10.85
CA ASP A 229 -16.17 13.88 9.98
C ASP A 229 -14.74 14.38 9.64
N GLU A 230 -13.76 14.18 10.54
CA GLU A 230 -12.35 14.51 10.32
C GLU A 230 -11.49 13.23 10.32
N ASN A 231 -10.57 13.08 9.35
CA ASN A 231 -9.65 11.93 9.18
C ASN A 231 -10.30 10.56 8.93
N GLN A 232 -11.36 10.52 8.12
CA GLN A 232 -12.05 9.28 7.70
C GLN A 232 -11.10 8.19 7.17
N GLU A 233 -10.13 8.57 6.34
CA GLU A 233 -9.14 7.63 5.78
C GLU A 233 -8.36 6.90 6.89
N ALA A 234 -7.79 7.63 7.85
CA ALA A 234 -7.02 7.04 8.94
C ALA A 234 -7.88 6.13 9.83
N TYR A 235 -9.12 6.52 10.12
CA TYR A 235 -10.05 5.68 10.87
C TYR A 235 -10.35 4.36 10.14
N LEU A 236 -10.56 4.43 8.82
CA LEU A 236 -10.85 3.26 8.00
C LEU A 236 -9.63 2.34 7.85
N GLU A 237 -8.43 2.90 7.75
CA GLU A 237 -7.17 2.16 7.79
C GLU A 237 -7.02 1.39 9.12
N ASP A 238 -7.19 2.09 10.26
CA ASP A 238 -7.12 1.49 11.60
C ASP A 238 -8.17 0.38 11.78
N LEU A 239 -9.39 0.61 11.28
CA LEU A 239 -10.46 -0.36 11.29
C LEU A 239 -10.10 -1.61 10.48
N LEU A 240 -9.60 -1.45 9.25
CA LEU A 240 -9.18 -2.57 8.42
C LEU A 240 -8.04 -3.38 9.06
N GLU A 241 -7.06 -2.69 9.66
CA GLU A 241 -5.98 -3.35 10.38
C GLU A 241 -6.53 -4.20 11.54
N TYR A 242 -7.45 -3.64 12.33
CA TYR A 242 -8.11 -4.37 13.41
C TYR A 242 -8.86 -5.62 12.90
N LEU A 243 -9.69 -5.47 11.86
CA LEU A 243 -10.48 -6.55 11.26
C LEU A 243 -9.58 -7.67 10.73
N LEU A 244 -8.55 -7.31 9.98
CA LEU A 244 -7.61 -8.25 9.40
C LEU A 244 -6.82 -9.02 10.48
N ASN A 245 -6.36 -8.32 11.52
CA ASN A 245 -5.62 -8.90 12.63
C ASN A 245 -6.50 -9.88 13.41
N TRP A 246 -7.74 -9.50 13.72
CA TRP A 246 -8.67 -10.37 14.40
C TRP A 246 -8.98 -11.61 13.56
N LEU A 247 -9.41 -11.45 12.31
CA LEU A 247 -9.78 -12.57 11.43
C LEU A 247 -8.59 -13.52 11.22
N SER A 248 -7.42 -12.98 10.89
CA SER A 248 -6.22 -13.80 10.70
C SER A 248 -5.83 -14.57 11.96
N GLY A 249 -5.85 -13.91 13.12
CA GLY A 249 -5.54 -14.52 14.41
C GLY A 249 -6.55 -15.59 14.80
N HIS A 250 -7.83 -15.33 14.53
CA HIS A 250 -8.94 -16.23 14.79
C HIS A 250 -8.83 -17.52 13.96
N ILE A 251 -8.70 -17.39 12.64
CA ILE A 251 -8.54 -18.53 11.72
C ILE A 251 -7.36 -19.41 12.14
N LEU A 252 -6.20 -18.80 12.37
CA LEU A 252 -4.97 -19.52 12.71
C LEU A 252 -5.02 -20.15 14.11
N GLY A 253 -5.68 -19.51 15.06
CA GLY A 253 -5.71 -19.89 16.47
C GLY A 253 -6.88 -20.78 16.89
N MET A 254 -7.99 -20.72 16.16
CA MET A 254 -9.27 -21.33 16.53
C MET A 254 -9.83 -22.20 15.39
N ASP A 255 -10.17 -21.62 14.23
CA ASP A 255 -10.94 -22.32 13.19
C ASP A 255 -10.21 -23.52 12.60
N LYS A 256 -8.88 -23.42 12.44
CA LYS A 256 -8.06 -24.54 11.97
C LYS A 256 -8.15 -25.78 12.88
N LYS A 257 -8.47 -25.62 14.17
CA LYS A 257 -8.61 -26.74 15.12
C LYS A 257 -9.92 -27.50 14.98
N ILE A 258 -10.93 -26.89 14.35
CA ILE A 258 -12.25 -27.51 14.17
C ILE A 258 -12.13 -28.83 13.42
N ARG A 259 -11.25 -28.88 12.41
CA ARG A 259 -10.98 -30.11 11.65
C ARG A 259 -10.24 -31.17 12.48
N ASP A 260 -9.34 -30.76 13.36
CA ASP A 260 -8.45 -31.67 14.10
C ASP A 260 -9.19 -32.45 15.21
N GLU A 261 -10.33 -31.93 15.67
CA GLU A 261 -11.18 -32.55 16.70
C GLU A 261 -12.45 -33.21 16.13
N ARG A 262 -12.45 -33.53 14.83
CA ARG A 262 -13.56 -34.14 14.12
C ARG A 262 -13.59 -35.68 14.20
#